data_AF-A0A948V2Z2-F1
#
_entry.id   AF-A0A948V2Z2-F1
#
_cell.length_a   1.000
_cell.length_b   1.000
_cell.length_c   1.000
_cell.angle_alpha   90.00
_cell.angle_beta   90.00
_cell.angle_gamma   90.00
#
_symmetry.space_group_name_H-M   'P 1'
#
loop_
_entity.id
_entity.type
_entity.pdbx_description
1 polymer ?
#
loop_
_entity_poly.entity_id
_entity_poly.type
_entity_poly.pdbx_seq_one_letter_code
_entity_poly.pdbx_strand_id
1 'polypeptide(L)'
;LIACLAWHDKKAKDEDFIALLPLIKQAAGDERNFVKKAVNWALRHIGKRNPSLNKAALELAREIREFGSRSARWIASDAIRELESEKVQNRIRAR
;
A
#
# COMPACT_ATOMS: atom_id res chain seq x y z
N LEU A 1 -1.29 -10.52 14.11
CA LEU A 1 -2.30 -10.38 13.03
C LEU A 1 -2.38 -8.90 12.62
N ILE A 2 -1.59 -8.46 11.63
CA ILE A 2 -1.52 -7.04 11.20
C ILE A 2 -2.88 -6.54 10.65
N ALA A 3 -3.72 -7.46 10.15
CA ALA A 3 -5.05 -7.18 9.62
C ALA A 3 -6.07 -6.67 10.67
N CYS A 4 -5.91 -6.99 11.97
CA CYS A 4 -6.84 -6.54 13.01
C CYS A 4 -6.56 -5.10 13.49
N LEU A 5 -5.29 -4.69 13.55
CA LEU A 5 -4.92 -3.32 13.95
C LEU A 5 -5.29 -2.29 12.87
N ALA A 6 -5.19 -2.67 11.59
CA ALA A 6 -5.53 -1.77 10.48
C ALA A 6 -7.04 -1.51 10.29
N TRP A 7 -7.91 -2.34 10.89
CA TRP A 7 -9.37 -2.29 10.67
C TRP A 7 -10.15 -1.65 11.83
N HIS A 8 -9.66 -1.75 13.07
CA HIS A 8 -10.49 -1.42 14.25
C HIS A 8 -10.41 0.03 14.75
N ASP A 9 -9.41 0.83 14.35
CA ASP A 9 -9.31 2.21 14.83
C ASP A 9 -9.69 3.24 13.73
N LYS A 10 -10.91 3.77 13.85
CA LYS A 10 -11.40 4.89 13.03
C LYS A 10 -10.70 6.22 13.36
N LYS A 11 -9.81 6.26 14.37
CA LYS A 11 -8.94 7.40 14.73
C LYS A 11 -7.45 7.16 14.43
N ALA A 12 -7.07 6.02 13.82
CA ALA A 12 -5.69 5.75 13.47
C ALA A 12 -5.13 6.92 12.64
N LYS A 13 -4.06 7.53 13.15
CA LYS A 13 -3.42 8.67 12.52
C LYS A 13 -2.70 8.19 11.27
N ASP A 14 -2.45 9.09 10.34
CA ASP A 14 -1.64 8.79 9.15
C ASP A 14 -0.27 8.19 9.52
N GLU A 15 0.27 8.62 10.67
CA GLU A 15 1.49 8.12 11.32
C GLU A 15 1.47 6.59 11.54
N ASP A 16 0.33 6.01 11.95
CA ASP A 16 0.21 4.58 12.21
C ASP A 16 0.33 3.78 10.91
N PHE A 17 -0.20 4.31 9.81
CA PHE A 17 -0.09 3.67 8.49
C PHE A 17 1.33 3.81 7.93
N ILE A 18 1.97 4.95 8.14
CA ILE A 18 3.37 5.17 7.75
C ILE A 18 4.29 4.21 8.49
N ALA A 19 4.05 3.96 9.79
CA ALA A 19 4.82 3.00 10.57
C ALA A 19 4.68 1.55 10.05
N LEU A 20 3.61 1.22 9.32
CA LEU A 20 3.41 -0.10 8.70
C LEU A 20 4.09 -0.23 7.33
N LEU A 21 4.46 0.86 6.66
CA LEU A 21 5.09 0.84 5.33
C LEU A 21 6.41 0.04 5.29
N PRO A 22 7.32 0.14 6.27
CA PRO A 22 8.53 -0.68 6.31
C PRO A 22 8.23 -2.19 6.38
N LEU A 23 7.19 -2.59 7.12
CA LEU A 23 6.78 -4.00 7.22
C LEU A 23 6.21 -4.50 5.90
N ILE A 24 5.43 -3.66 5.20
CA ILE A 24 4.91 -3.96 3.86
C ILE A 24 6.07 -4.14 2.88
N LYS A 25 7.09 -3.28 2.93
CA LYS A 25 8.31 -3.40 2.12
C LYS A 25 9.02 -4.73 2.34
N GLN A 26 9.25 -5.10 3.60
CA GLN A 26 9.92 -6.34 3.95
C GLN A 26 9.14 -7.58 3.47
N ALA A 27 7.81 -7.56 3.56
CA ALA A 27 6.95 -8.65 3.13
C ALA A 27 6.71 -8.71 1.62
N ALA A 28 7.06 -7.65 0.86
CA ALA A 28 6.77 -7.58 -0.58
C ALA A 28 7.58 -8.55 -1.44
N GLY A 29 8.72 -9.02 -0.94
CA GLY A 29 9.54 -10.05 -1.60
C GLY A 29 9.03 -11.48 -1.40
N ASP A 30 8.00 -11.68 -0.58
CA ASP A 30 7.48 -13.01 -0.26
C ASP A 30 6.66 -13.60 -1.42
N GLU A 31 7.10 -14.72 -1.96
CA GLU A 31 6.46 -15.38 -3.10
C GLU A 31 5.17 -16.15 -2.73
N ARG A 32 4.86 -16.31 -1.43
CA ARG A 32 3.63 -17.00 -1.00
C ARG A 32 2.42 -16.18 -1.43
N ASN A 33 1.50 -16.84 -2.15
CA ASN A 33 0.35 -16.21 -2.78
C ASN A 33 -0.53 -15.40 -1.83
N PHE A 34 -0.72 -15.85 -0.59
CA PHE A 34 -1.53 -15.14 0.40
C PHE A 34 -0.81 -13.90 0.94
N VAL A 35 0.52 -13.97 1.12
CA VAL A 35 1.32 -12.86 1.62
C VAL A 35 1.36 -11.75 0.58
N LYS A 36 1.75 -12.06 -0.68
CA LYS A 36 1.79 -11.03 -1.74
C LYS A 36 0.43 -10.37 -1.99
N LYS A 37 -0.67 -11.12 -1.87
CA LYS A 37 -2.03 -10.57 -1.98
C LYS A 37 -2.36 -9.64 -0.81
N ALA A 38 -2.03 -10.05 0.42
CA ALA A 38 -2.25 -9.22 1.61
C ALA A 38 -1.43 -7.92 1.55
N VAL A 39 -0.16 -8.00 1.11
CA VAL A 39 0.73 -6.85 0.93
C VAL A 39 0.17 -5.90 -0.13
N ASN A 40 -0.20 -6.41 -1.31
CA ASN A 40 -0.82 -5.60 -2.36
C ASN A 40 -2.09 -4.89 -1.86
N TRP A 41 -2.97 -5.64 -1.19
CA TRP A 41 -4.22 -5.10 -0.67
C TRP A 41 -3.98 -4.01 0.37
N ALA A 42 -3.08 -4.23 1.33
CA ALA A 42 -2.73 -3.25 2.35
C ALA A 42 -2.18 -1.96 1.73
N LEU A 43 -1.21 -2.07 0.82
CA LEU A 43 -0.58 -0.93 0.15
C LEU A 43 -1.61 -0.06 -0.60
N ARG A 44 -2.49 -0.71 -1.37
CA ARG A 44 -3.56 -0.04 -2.13
C ARG A 44 -4.58 0.65 -1.22
N HIS A 45 -4.93 0.05 -0.09
CA HIS A 45 -5.89 0.66 0.84
C HIS A 45 -5.33 1.83 1.63
N ILE A 46 -4.05 1.76 2.03
CA ILE A 46 -3.35 2.88 2.67
C ILE A 46 -3.33 4.09 1.73
N GLY A 47 -2.85 3.90 0.49
CA GLY A 47 -2.75 4.99 -0.49
C GLY A 47 -4.09 5.58 -0.94
N LYS A 48 -5.20 4.94 -0.57
CA LYS A 48 -6.57 5.32 -0.92
C LYS A 48 -7.26 6.20 0.12
N ARG A 49 -6.65 6.40 1.28
CA ARG A 49 -7.26 7.11 2.42
C ARG A 49 -7.26 8.63 2.24
N ASN A 50 -6.12 9.21 1.87
CA ASN A 50 -5.91 10.65 1.67
C ASN A 50 -4.69 10.91 0.75
N PRO A 51 -4.46 12.17 0.31
CA PRO A 51 -3.35 12.50 -0.59
C PRO A 51 -1.95 12.25 -0.02
N SER A 52 -1.72 12.49 1.27
CA SER A 52 -0.42 12.28 1.93
C SER A 52 -0.02 10.80 1.92
N LEU A 53 -0.95 9.93 2.33
CA LEU A 53 -0.76 8.48 2.30
C LEU A 53 -0.69 7.93 0.87
N ASN A 54 -1.41 8.55 -0.08
CA ASN A 54 -1.29 8.20 -1.50
C ASN A 54 0.15 8.39 -2.00
N LYS A 55 0.75 9.54 -1.70
CA LYS A 55 2.14 9.83 -2.06
C LYS A 55 3.11 8.82 -1.42
N ALA A 56 2.98 8.59 -0.11
CA ALA A 56 3.84 7.63 0.60
C ALA A 56 3.70 6.19 0.08
N ALA A 57 2.48 5.76 -0.25
CA ALA A 57 2.22 4.44 -0.83
C ALA A 57 2.80 4.31 -2.25
N LEU A 58 2.74 5.37 -3.06
CA LEU A 58 3.35 5.39 -4.40
C LEU A 58 4.88 5.36 -4.34
N GLU A 59 5.48 6.11 -3.44
CA GLU A 59 6.93 6.07 -3.19
C GLU A 59 7.36 4.66 -2.79
N LEU A 60 6.67 4.04 -1.82
CA LEU A 60 6.96 2.67 -1.43
C LEU A 60 6.74 1.68 -2.59
N ALA A 61 5.68 1.83 -3.38
CA ALA A 61 5.44 0.95 -4.52
C ALA A 61 6.58 1.02 -5.55
N ARG A 62 7.15 2.22 -5.77
CA ARG A 62 8.32 2.40 -6.65
C ARG A 62 9.56 1.71 -6.07
N GLU A 63 9.81 1.85 -4.78
CA GLU A 63 10.92 1.14 -4.10
C GLU A 63 10.75 -0.39 -4.16
N ILE A 64 9.53 -0.90 -3.91
CA ILE A 64 9.23 -2.34 -4.01
C ILE A 64 9.50 -2.83 -5.44
N ARG A 65 9.21 -2.03 -6.47
CA ARG A 65 9.47 -2.41 -7.86
C ARG A 65 10.96 -2.69 -8.12
N GLU A 66 11.86 -1.98 -7.44
CA GLU A 66 13.31 -2.12 -7.58
C GLU A 66 13.87 -3.40 -6.95
N PHE A 67 13.17 -4.03 -6.00
CA PHE A 67 13.58 -5.33 -5.42
C PHE A 67 13.63 -6.47 -6.45
N GLY A 68 12.99 -6.34 -7.61
CA GLY A 68 13.14 -7.26 -8.74
C GLY A 68 12.44 -8.62 -8.64
N SER A 69 11.95 -9.04 -7.46
CA SER A 69 11.20 -10.28 -7.31
C SER A 69 9.89 -10.26 -8.12
N ARG A 70 9.35 -11.44 -8.44
CA ARG A 70 8.11 -11.55 -9.25
C ARG A 70 6.92 -11.02 -8.46
N SER A 71 6.85 -11.38 -7.17
CA SER A 71 5.87 -10.84 -6.20
C SER A 71 5.94 -9.32 -6.13
N ALA A 72 7.12 -8.75 -5.90
CA ALA A 72 7.32 -7.32 -5.72
C ALA A 72 6.92 -6.51 -6.97
N ARG A 73 7.35 -6.96 -8.17
CA ARG A 73 6.97 -6.31 -9.43
C ARG A 73 5.45 -6.32 -9.67
N TRP A 74 4.78 -7.41 -9.31
CA TRP A 74 3.32 -7.51 -9.43
C TRP A 74 2.60 -6.58 -8.44
N ILE A 75 3.01 -6.58 -7.18
CA ILE A 75 2.48 -5.69 -6.13
C ILE A 75 2.64 -4.22 -6.56
N ALA A 76 3.84 -3.82 -6.94
CA ALA A 76 4.16 -2.45 -7.31
C ALA A 76 3.35 -1.96 -8.51
N SER A 77 3.31 -2.76 -9.59
CA SER A 77 2.61 -2.38 -10.82
C SER A 77 1.11 -2.22 -10.60
N ASP A 78 0.51 -3.13 -9.82
CA ASP A 78 -0.93 -3.08 -9.54
C ASP A 78 -1.28 -1.91 -8.60
N ALA A 79 -0.46 -1.66 -7.57
CA ALA A 79 -0.65 -0.54 -6.66
C ALA A 79 -0.52 0.81 -7.38
N ILE A 80 0.54 1.02 -8.16
CA ILE A 80 0.76 2.26 -8.93
C ILE A 80 -0.42 2.52 -9.86
N ARG A 81 -0.80 1.52 -10.67
CA ARG A 81 -1.91 1.64 -11.63
C ARG A 81 -3.21 2.08 -10.98
N GLU A 82 -3.55 1.52 -9.83
CA GLU A 82 -4.80 1.88 -9.17
C GLU A 82 -4.71 3.21 -8.42
N LEU A 83 -3.62 3.46 -7.69
CA LEU A 83 -3.47 4.67 -6.89
C LEU A 83 -3.36 5.92 -7.76
N GLU A 84 -2.79 5.82 -8.97
CA GLU A 84 -2.73 6.91 -9.95
C GLU A 84 -4.01 7.04 -10.79
N SER A 85 -4.96 6.10 -10.69
CA SER A 85 -6.19 6.16 -11.46
C SER A 85 -7.02 7.41 -11.13
N GLU A 86 -7.63 8.02 -12.15
CA GLU A 86 -8.45 9.23 -11.99
C GLU A 86 -9.55 9.05 -10.94
N LYS A 87 -10.17 7.86 -10.89
CA LYS A 87 -11.19 7.54 -9.89
C LYS A 87 -10.67 7.64 -8.46
N VAL A 88 -9.47 7.15 -8.19
CA VAL A 88 -8.86 7.24 -6.86
C VAL A 88 -8.41 8.66 -6.57
N GLN A 89 -7.75 9.31 -7.53
CA GLN A 89 -7.25 10.68 -7.40
C GLN A 89 -8.39 11.68 -7.15
N ASN A 90 -9.53 11.55 -7.83
CA ASN A 90 -10.70 12.39 -7.61
C ASN A 90 -11.31 12.14 -6.23
N ARG A 91 -11.37 10.88 -5.79
CA ARG A 91 -11.91 10.53 -4.48
C ARG A 91 -11.07 11.06 -3.32
N ILE A 92 -9.74 11.01 -3.41
CA ILE A 92 -8.85 11.49 -2.35
C ILE A 92 -8.73 13.02 -2.33
N ARG A 93 -8.96 13.70 -3.47
CA ARG A 93 -8.98 15.17 -3.55
C ARG A 93 -10.31 15.78 -3.10
N ALA A 94 -11.40 15.03 -3.23
CA ALA A 94 -12.74 15.45 -2.79
C ALA A 94 -13.00 15.20 -1.28
N ARG A 95 -11.98 14.77 -0.53
CA ARG A 95 -12.07 14.35 0.87
C ARG A 95 -11.32 15.33 1.76
#